data_AF-A0A7X0SHA9-F1
#
_entry.id   AF-A0A7X0SHA9-F1
#
_cell.length_a   1.000
_cell.length_b   1.000
_cell.length_c   1.000
_cell.angle_alpha   90.00
_cell.angle_beta   90.00
_cell.angle_gamma   90.00
#
_symmetry.space_group_name_H-M   'P 1'
#
loop_
_entity.id
_entity.type
_entity.pdbx_description
1 polymer ?
#
loop_
_entity_poly.entity_id
_entity_poly.type
_entity_poly.pdbx_seq_one_letter_code
_entity_poly.pdbx_strand_id
1 'polypeptide(L)' 'MTLRTNSEPDNVVDPALCPLCGQANGCALTAGRTIDHCWCVQTLIPKELLERIPPERRRRVCVCADCAARG' A
#
# COMPACT_ATOMS: atom_id res chain seq x y z
N MET A 1 -9.27 3.91 35.07
CA MET A 1 -8.31 5.00 34.80
C MET A 1 -8.11 5.10 33.30
N THR A 2 -8.52 6.25 32.75
CA THR A 2 -8.30 6.78 31.39
C THR A 2 -8.61 5.90 30.18
N LEU A 3 -9.85 6.02 29.70
CA LEU A 3 -10.12 6.04 28.26
C LEU A 3 -9.38 7.25 27.65
N ARG A 4 -8.53 6.99 26.65
CA ARG A 4 -8.12 7.96 25.63
C ARG A 4 -7.97 7.23 24.29
N THR A 5 -9.10 6.92 23.67
CA THR A 5 -9.17 6.81 22.21
C THR A 5 -9.02 8.24 21.67
N ASN A 6 -7.80 8.61 21.29
CA ASN A 6 -7.58 9.87 20.59
C ASN A 6 -8.10 9.70 19.16
N SER A 7 -9.26 10.29 18.90
CA SER A 7 -9.84 10.46 17.57
C SER A 7 -9.07 11.53 16.80
N GLU A 8 -8.42 11.14 15.71
CA GLU A 8 -8.06 12.00 14.57
C GLU A 8 -8.70 11.36 13.32
N PRO A 9 -9.40 12.09 12.44
CA PRO A 9 -9.92 11.53 11.19
C PRO A 9 -8.79 11.46 10.15
N ASP A 10 -7.68 10.81 10.49
CA ASP A 10 -6.61 10.48 9.53
C ASP A 10 -6.97 9.13 8.91
N ASN A 11 -7.62 9.21 7.75
CA ASN A 11 -7.81 8.13 6.75
C ASN A 11 -6.94 6.89 7.04
N VAL A 12 -7.49 5.90 7.77
CA VAL A 12 -6.77 4.69 8.19
C VAL A 12 -6.21 4.01 6.93
N VAL A 13 -4.91 4.20 6.69
CA VAL A 13 -4.23 3.61 5.53
C VAL A 13 -3.97 2.16 5.86
N ASP A 14 -4.82 1.25 5.37
CA ASP A 14 -4.61 -0.19 5.54
C ASP A 14 -3.36 -0.62 4.75
N PRO A 15 -2.30 -1.11 5.42
CA PRO A 15 -1.05 -1.46 4.77
C PRO A 15 -1.17 -2.67 3.83
N ALA A 16 -2.22 -3.48 3.94
CA ALA A 16 -2.48 -4.63 3.10
C ALA A 16 -3.28 -4.29 1.82
N LEU A 17 -3.81 -3.08 1.71
CA LEU A 17 -4.65 -2.67 0.58
C LEU A 17 -3.92 -1.76 -0.41
N CYS A 18 -4.27 -1.92 -1.68
CA CYS A 18 -3.79 -1.09 -2.77
C CYS A 18 -4.41 0.31 -2.66
N PRO A 19 -3.60 1.38 -2.68
CA PRO A 19 -4.12 2.74 -2.52
C PRO A 19 -4.95 3.22 -3.71
N LEU A 20 -4.91 2.52 -4.85
CA LEU A 20 -5.59 2.88 -6.09
C LEU A 20 -6.93 2.16 -6.27
N CYS A 21 -7.01 0.86 -5.94
CA CYS A 21 -8.20 0.05 -6.16
C CYS A 21 -8.81 -0.57 -4.89
N GLY A 22 -8.16 -0.45 -3.74
CA GLY A 22 -8.62 -1.00 -2.46
C GLY A 22 -8.55 -2.53 -2.35
N GLN A 23 -8.05 -3.25 -3.36
CA GLN A 23 -7.82 -4.70 -3.29
C GLN A 23 -6.50 -5.04 -2.58
N ALA A 24 -6.28 -6.31 -2.23
CA ALA A 24 -5.03 -6.75 -1.63
C ALA A 24 -3.81 -6.33 -2.48
N ASN A 25 -2.80 -5.72 -1.85
CA ASN A 25 -1.60 -5.25 -2.56
C ASN A 25 -0.52 -6.32 -2.74
N GLY A 26 -0.65 -7.48 -2.07
CA GLY A 26 0.33 -8.57 -2.15
C GLY A 26 1.67 -8.25 -1.48
N CYS A 27 1.70 -7.30 -0.54
CA CYS A 27 2.91 -6.98 0.22
C CYS A 27 3.29 -8.16 1.13
N ALA A 28 4.49 -8.70 0.93
CA ALA A 28 5.00 -9.81 1.73
C ALA A 28 5.29 -9.39 3.18
N LEU A 29 5.70 -8.14 3.41
CA LEU A 29 5.97 -7.61 4.76
C LEU A 29 4.71 -7.58 5.63
N THR A 30 3.55 -7.18 5.08
CA THR A 30 2.28 -7.21 5.82
C THR A 30 1.76 -8.62 6.05
N ALA A 31 2.17 -9.57 5.20
CA ALA A 31 1.96 -11.00 5.39
C ALA A 31 3.00 -11.66 6.33
N GLY A 32 3.91 -10.89 6.96
CA GLY A 32 4.93 -11.43 7.89
C GLY A 32 6.07 -12.19 7.21
N ARG A 33 6.31 -11.94 5.93
CA ARG A 33 7.38 -12.54 5.12
C ARG A 33 8.45 -11.50 4.79
N THR A 34 9.60 -11.93 4.30
CA THR A 34 10.70 -11.02 3.92
C THR A 34 10.39 -10.26 2.63
N ILE A 35 11.08 -9.14 2.42
CA ILE A 35 10.91 -8.28 1.24
C ILE A 35 11.18 -9.01 -0.08
N ASP A 36 12.06 -10.02 -0.09
CA ASP A 36 12.38 -10.82 -1.27
C ASP A 36 11.16 -11.61 -1.81
N HIS A 37 10.15 -11.83 -0.97
CA HIS A 37 8.89 -12.46 -1.37
C HIS A 37 7.86 -11.47 -1.93
N CYS A 38 8.10 -10.15 -1.89
CA CYS A 38 7.19 -9.20 -2.51
C CYS A 38 7.24 -9.34 -4.03
N TRP A 39 6.08 -9.40 -4.68
CA TRP A 39 6.03 -9.39 -6.14
C TRP A 39 6.64 -8.11 -6.72
N CYS A 40 6.51 -6.98 -6.01
CA CYS A 40 6.96 -5.67 -6.48
C CYS A 40 8.48 -5.54 -6.62
N VAL A 41 9.27 -6.37 -5.92
CA VAL A 41 10.75 -6.36 -6.08
C VAL A 41 11.21 -7.11 -7.32
N GLN A 42 10.33 -7.93 -7.90
CA GLN A 42 10.61 -8.76 -9.07
C GLN A 42 10.15 -8.09 -10.38
N THR A 43 9.64 -6.85 -10.33
CA THR A 43 9.11 -6.15 -11.51
C THR A 43 9.39 -4.65 -11.45
N LEU A 44 9.47 -4.03 -12.62
CA LEU A 44 9.48 -2.58 -12.73
C LEU A 44 8.06 -2.04 -12.51
N ILE A 45 7.93 -1.01 -11.68
CA ILE A 45 6.66 -0.30 -11.47
C ILE A 45 6.75 1.04 -12.21
N PRO A 46 5.83 1.34 -13.15
CA PRO A 46 5.80 2.61 -13.88
C PRO A 46 5.75 3.81 -12.94
N LYS A 47 6.52 4.85 -13.23
CA LYS A 47 6.56 6.06 -12.41
C LYS A 47 5.21 6.79 -12.46
N GLU A 48 4.58 6.79 -13.62
CA GLU A 48 3.29 7.39 -13.91
C GLU A 48 2.19 6.77 -13.03
N LEU A 49 2.28 5.48 -12.72
CA LEU A 49 1.41 4.82 -11.75
C LEU A 49 1.62 5.33 -10.33
N LEU A 50 2.87 5.47 -9.90
CA LEU A 50 3.20 5.97 -8.56
C LEU A 50 2.75 7.43 -8.37
N GLU A 51 2.74 8.21 -9.44
CA GLU A 51 2.21 9.58 -9.48
C GLU A 51 0.68 9.64 -9.31
N ARG A 52 -0.05 8.58 -9.65
CA ARG A 52 -1.51 8.47 -9.39
C ARG A 52 -1.86 8.15 -7.94
N ILE A 53 -0.90 7.68 -7.14
CA ILE A 53 -1.13 7.37 -5.72
C ILE A 53 -1.41 8.68 -4.95
N PRO A 54 -2.49 8.76 -4.14
CA PRO A 54 -2.74 9.92 -3.29
C PRO A 54 -1.52 10.29 -2.43
N PRO A 55 -1.16 11.58 -2.31
CA PRO A 55 0.04 12.01 -1.57
C PRO A 55 0.14 11.43 -0.15
N GLU A 56 -1.00 11.28 0.53
CA GLU A 56 -1.11 10.80 1.90
C GLU A 56 -0.78 9.30 2.01
N ARG A 57 -0.93 8.55 0.91
CA ARG A 57 -0.70 7.10 0.83
C ARG A 57 0.62 6.74 0.16
N ARG A 58 1.26 7.69 -0.53
CA ARG A 58 2.51 7.48 -1.26
C ARG A 58 3.65 7.14 -0.30
N ARG A 59 4.45 6.13 -0.65
CA ARG A 59 5.54 5.56 0.18
C ARG A 59 5.09 4.98 1.54
N ARG A 60 3.78 4.84 1.79
CA ARG A 60 3.24 4.18 2.99
C ARG A 60 2.70 2.79 2.70
N VAL A 61 2.11 2.60 1.51
CA VAL A 61 1.52 1.32 1.08
C VAL A 61 1.90 0.96 -0.35
N CYS A 62 1.92 -0.34 -0.62
CA CYS A 62 2.23 -0.87 -1.95
C CYS A 62 1.01 -0.79 -2.88
N VAL A 63 1.25 -0.60 -4.17
CA VAL A 63 0.25 -0.90 -5.21
C VAL A 63 0.05 -2.41 -5.34
N CYS A 64 -0.99 -2.88 -6.03
CA CYS A 64 -1.15 -4.30 -6.39
C CYS A 64 -0.59 -4.57 -7.79
N ALA A 65 -0.34 -5.85 -8.10
CA ALA A 65 0.16 -6.28 -9.41
C ALA A 65 -0.77 -5.88 -10.55
N ASP A 66 -2.09 -5.95 -10.36
CA ASP A 66 -3.06 -5.57 -11.38
C ASP A 66 -2.98 -4.07 -11.72
N CYS A 67 -2.85 -3.21 -10.70
CA CYS A 67 -2.70 -1.78 -10.92
C CYS A 67 -1.35 -1.47 -11.59
N ALA A 68 -0.30 -2.22 -11.27
CA ALA A 68 0.99 -2.09 -11.94
C ALA A 68 0.97 -2.52 -13.40
N ALA A 69 0.20 -3.56 -13.75
CA ALA A 69 0.08 -4.04 -15.12
C ALA A 69 -0.79 -3.14 -16.02
N ARG A 70 -1.73 -2.39 -15.44
CA ARG A 70 -2.61 -1.44 -16.16
C ARG A 70 -1.98 -0.06 -16.33
N GLY A 71 -0.83 0.16 -15.70
CA GLY A 71 -0.38 1.48 -15.31
C GLY A 71 0.69 2.10 -16.18
#